data_AF-A9U6W0-F1
#
_entry.id   AF-A9U6W0-F1
#
_cell.length_a   1.000
_cell.length_b   1.000
_cell.length_c   1.000
_cell.angle_alpha   90.00
_cell.angle_beta   90.00
_cell.angle_gamma   90.00
#
_symmetry.space_group_name_H-M   'P 1'
#
loop_
_entity.id
_entity.type
_entity.pdbx_description
1 polymer ?
#
loop_
_entity_poly.entity_id
_entity_poly.type
_entity_poly.pdbx_seq_one_letter_code
_entity_poly.pdbx_strand_id
1 'polypeptide(L)'
;MLLFACLFIASVGLAGCGSGSNEEPGTDTKTSENNTAIDHSKPLTITVFDNAANYQGEQTGWYGKLLKDKFNLTLNILAPQVAGDQLYKTRSAAGNLGDLLIIDNSQLEELIPAGLIMDLTDKVKNTKYLSQYVDNHFKPFNEAFDKVNPDGKIYALPTFTADTSPTTFSEDQPYSSPILPWDYYKGVGAPKLNNLTDLLNVLKKMQEKYPKTPDGKPIVPITLWKDWDGGGMENVRWLSNWYGYEQPDGTSTLQLNAKGDIVPLIDDNSMYKKILQFYFTANQMGLIDPDSASQDWNKVSEKLTNKQ
;
A
#
# COMPACT_ATOMS: atom_id res chain seq x y z
N MET A 1 -9.62 49.79 -7.64
CA MET A 1 -11.00 50.33 -7.69
C MET A 1 -11.90 49.10 -7.58
N LEU A 2 -12.50 48.72 -6.45
CA LEU A 2 -12.95 49.42 -5.25
C LEU A 2 -12.22 48.95 -3.98
N LEU A 3 -12.08 49.91 -3.06
CA LEU A 3 -11.85 49.77 -1.62
C LEU A 3 -13.05 49.08 -0.95
N PHE A 4 -12.82 48.36 0.15
CA PHE A 4 -13.48 48.67 1.42
C PHE A 4 -12.68 48.10 2.59
N ALA A 5 -12.07 49.01 3.36
CA ALA A 5 -11.63 48.81 4.72
C ALA A 5 -12.72 49.38 5.63
N CYS A 6 -13.01 48.73 6.76
CA CYS A 6 -13.54 49.40 7.95
C CYS A 6 -13.11 48.65 9.22
N LEU A 7 -12.74 49.45 10.21
CA LEU A 7 -11.99 49.21 11.43
C LEU A 7 -12.94 49.18 12.66
N PHE A 8 -12.52 48.46 13.72
CA PHE A 8 -12.82 48.63 15.17
C PHE A 8 -14.28 48.41 15.66
N ILE A 9 -14.58 47.92 16.86
CA ILE A 9 -14.14 48.32 18.22
C ILE A 9 -14.30 47.13 19.21
N ALA A 10 -13.44 47.10 20.24
CA ALA A 10 -13.48 46.22 21.41
C ALA A 10 -14.39 46.72 22.55
N SER A 11 -14.90 45.83 23.40
CA SER A 11 -15.08 46.12 24.83
C SER A 11 -15.34 44.86 25.68
N VAL A 12 -14.76 44.92 26.86
CA VAL A 12 -14.60 43.93 27.95
C VAL A 12 -15.88 43.78 28.79
N GLY A 13 -16.07 42.62 29.41
CA GLY A 13 -16.98 42.42 30.55
C GLY A 13 -16.51 41.26 31.44
N LEU A 14 -15.98 41.59 32.62
CA LEU A 14 -15.56 40.70 33.70
C LEU A 14 -16.74 40.18 34.55
N ALA A 15 -16.46 39.09 35.27
CA ALA A 15 -16.85 38.76 36.65
C ALA A 15 -17.87 37.63 36.89
N GLY A 16 -17.45 36.65 37.70
CA GLY A 16 -18.27 35.64 38.35
C GLY A 16 -17.43 34.56 39.07
N CYS A 17 -16.90 34.88 40.26
CA CYS A 17 -16.20 33.97 41.18
C CYS A 17 -17.14 33.11 42.05
N GLY A 18 -16.64 32.00 42.59
CA GLY A 18 -17.11 31.37 43.85
C GLY A 18 -16.92 29.85 43.91
N SER A 19 -15.74 29.37 44.34
CA SER A 19 -15.45 28.69 45.65
C SER A 19 -15.91 27.23 45.76
N GLY A 20 -15.13 26.25 46.23
CA GLY A 20 -13.94 26.30 47.07
C GLY A 20 -13.15 24.97 47.13
N SER A 21 -12.13 25.03 47.98
CA SER A 21 -10.91 24.21 48.14
C SER A 21 -11.08 22.78 48.69
N ASN A 22 -10.18 21.88 48.29
CA ASN A 22 -9.22 21.21 49.19
C ASN A 22 -8.27 20.27 48.42
N GLU A 23 -6.96 20.53 48.52
CA GLU A 23 -5.88 19.57 48.28
C GLU A 23 -5.30 19.14 49.64
N GLU A 24 -5.03 17.85 49.81
CA GLU A 24 -3.81 17.31 50.45
C GLU A 24 -3.62 15.83 50.03
N PRO A 25 -2.39 15.29 50.11
CA PRO A 25 -1.88 14.31 49.15
C PRO A 25 -1.71 12.89 49.71
N GLY A 26 -1.63 11.92 48.80
CA GLY A 26 -1.09 10.58 49.05
C GLY A 26 -1.92 9.47 48.42
N THR A 27 -1.37 8.74 47.46
CA THR A 27 -0.71 7.43 47.69
C THR A 27 -0.40 6.82 46.32
N ASP A 28 0.86 6.45 46.10
CA ASP A 28 1.30 5.61 44.98
C ASP A 28 0.40 4.39 44.83
N THR A 29 -0.38 4.35 43.76
CA THR A 29 -1.13 3.16 43.38
C THR A 29 -0.46 2.58 42.14
N LYS A 30 0.31 1.51 42.36
CA LYS A 30 0.73 0.58 41.32
C LYS A 30 -0.47 0.27 40.43
N THR A 31 -0.36 0.60 39.15
CA THR A 31 -1.35 0.25 38.13
C THR A 31 -1.36 -1.26 37.99
N SER A 32 -2.31 -1.91 38.66
CA SER A 32 -2.71 -3.27 38.38
C SER A 32 -3.22 -3.32 36.94
N GLU A 33 -2.65 -4.20 36.13
CA GLU A 33 -3.13 -4.52 34.78
C GLU A 33 -4.58 -5.00 34.86
N ASN A 34 -5.52 -4.10 34.58
CA ASN A 34 -6.90 -4.45 34.33
C ASN A 34 -6.97 -5.13 32.95
N ASN A 35 -6.87 -6.45 32.94
CA ASN A 35 -7.39 -7.29 31.85
C ASN A 35 -8.94 -7.22 31.84
N THR A 36 -9.50 -6.06 31.54
CA THR A 36 -10.90 -5.98 31.11
C THR A 36 -10.99 -6.58 29.72
N ALA A 37 -11.61 -7.75 29.61
CA ALA A 37 -11.96 -8.33 28.32
C ALA A 37 -12.72 -7.28 27.49
N ILE A 38 -12.28 -7.05 26.25
CA ILE A 38 -12.91 -6.09 25.34
C ILE A 38 -14.33 -6.60 25.02
N ASP A 39 -15.33 -5.74 25.18
CA ASP A 39 -16.73 -6.08 24.87
C ASP A 39 -16.98 -6.08 23.36
N HIS A 40 -17.24 -7.27 22.81
CA HIS A 40 -17.55 -7.47 21.39
C HIS A 40 -19.06 -7.62 21.12
N SER A 41 -19.94 -7.34 22.10
CA SER A 41 -21.39 -7.49 21.95
C SER A 41 -21.99 -6.55 20.91
N LYS A 42 -21.38 -5.37 20.71
CA LYS A 42 -21.77 -4.40 19.69
C LYS A 42 -20.80 -4.43 18.51
N PRO A 43 -21.31 -4.38 17.27
CA PRO A 43 -20.46 -4.19 16.09
C PRO A 43 -19.58 -2.95 16.25
N LEU A 44 -18.28 -3.09 15.97
CA LEU A 44 -17.35 -1.98 15.89
C LEU A 44 -16.81 -1.89 14.46
N THR A 45 -16.94 -0.72 13.85
CA THR A 45 -16.36 -0.41 12.55
C THR A 45 -15.04 0.32 12.76
N ILE A 46 -13.96 -0.22 12.20
CA ILE A 46 -12.63 0.41 12.18
C ILE A 46 -12.48 1.12 10.84
N THR A 47 -12.24 2.43 10.87
CA THR A 47 -11.91 3.19 9.68
C THR A 47 -10.43 3.00 9.36
N VAL A 48 -10.12 2.41 8.22
CA VAL A 48 -8.74 2.14 7.81
C VAL A 48 -8.38 3.09 6.68
N PHE A 49 -7.42 3.98 6.91
CA PHE A 49 -6.81 4.74 5.82
C PHE A 49 -5.68 3.90 5.23
N ASP A 50 -5.77 3.56 3.95
CA ASP A 50 -4.86 2.61 3.32
C ASP A 50 -4.40 3.12 1.95
N ASN A 51 -3.12 3.51 1.87
CA ASN A 51 -2.47 3.90 0.62
C ASN A 51 -2.43 2.78 -0.42
N ALA A 52 -2.36 1.51 0.02
CA ALA A 52 -2.23 0.35 -0.85
C ALA A 52 -3.57 -0.23 -1.31
N ALA A 53 -4.69 0.25 -0.74
CA ALA A 53 -6.01 -0.24 -1.10
C ALA A 53 -6.42 0.23 -2.51
N ASN A 54 -6.86 -0.74 -3.33
CA ASN A 54 -7.41 -0.49 -4.67
C ASN A 54 -8.94 -0.33 -4.68
N TYR A 55 -9.58 -0.34 -3.51
CA TYR A 55 -11.02 -0.21 -3.36
C TYR A 55 -11.35 0.62 -2.11
N GLN A 56 -12.55 1.20 -2.07
CA GLN A 56 -13.03 1.99 -0.94
C GLN A 56 -14.36 1.44 -0.42
N GLY A 57 -14.58 1.55 0.89
CA GLY A 57 -15.79 1.11 1.58
C GLY A 57 -15.55 -0.12 2.46
N GLU A 58 -16.63 -0.84 2.78
CA GLU A 58 -16.55 -1.98 3.69
C GLU A 58 -15.71 -3.13 3.11
N GLN A 59 -14.77 -3.66 3.89
CA GLN A 59 -14.02 -4.88 3.58
C GLN A 59 -14.98 -6.07 3.53
N THR A 60 -15.11 -6.66 2.35
CA THR A 60 -15.92 -7.86 2.12
C THR A 60 -15.05 -9.11 1.93
N GLY A 61 -15.65 -10.22 1.52
CA GLY A 61 -14.95 -11.47 1.24
C GLY A 61 -14.57 -12.27 2.47
N TRP A 62 -13.67 -13.24 2.28
CA TRP A 62 -13.29 -14.20 3.33
C TRP A 62 -12.74 -13.52 4.58
N TYR A 63 -11.86 -12.54 4.43
CA TYR A 63 -11.22 -11.86 5.56
C TYR A 63 -12.19 -10.95 6.33
N GLY A 64 -13.04 -10.20 5.62
CA GLY A 64 -14.11 -9.40 6.26
C GLY A 64 -15.05 -10.28 7.09
N LYS A 65 -15.45 -11.44 6.55
CA LYS A 65 -16.24 -12.43 7.30
C LYS A 65 -15.51 -12.96 8.54
N LEU A 66 -14.22 -13.29 8.40
CA LEU A 66 -13.41 -13.79 9.51
C LEU A 66 -13.34 -12.79 10.67
N LEU A 67 -13.11 -11.51 10.37
CA LEU A 67 -13.07 -10.44 11.38
C LEU A 67 -14.44 -10.26 12.07
N LYS A 68 -15.51 -10.31 11.28
CA LYS A 68 -16.87 -10.19 11.80
C LYS A 68 -17.24 -11.34 12.72
N ASP A 69 -16.98 -12.58 12.31
CA ASP A 69 -17.35 -13.76 13.09
C ASP A 69 -16.55 -13.89 14.38
N LYS A 70 -15.25 -13.55 14.36
CA LYS A 70 -14.36 -13.72 15.51
C LYS A 70 -14.38 -12.56 16.49
N PHE A 71 -14.53 -11.33 15.99
CA PHE A 71 -14.32 -10.11 16.78
C PHE A 71 -15.49 -9.13 16.72
N ASN A 72 -16.54 -9.46 15.94
CA ASN A 72 -17.65 -8.54 15.63
C ASN A 72 -17.20 -7.22 15.00
N LEU A 73 -16.07 -7.24 14.27
CA LEU A 73 -15.47 -6.07 13.62
C LEU A 73 -15.84 -5.99 12.14
N THR A 74 -16.00 -4.77 11.63
CA THR A 74 -15.98 -4.47 10.20
C THR A 74 -14.89 -3.43 9.93
N LEU A 75 -14.30 -3.46 8.73
CA LEU A 75 -13.32 -2.45 8.30
C LEU A 75 -13.96 -1.58 7.23
N ASN A 76 -13.91 -0.27 7.39
CA ASN A 76 -14.28 0.70 6.37
C ASN A 76 -13.00 1.32 5.79
N ILE A 77 -12.65 0.94 4.56
CA ILE A 77 -11.41 1.35 3.91
C ILE A 77 -11.59 2.71 3.24
N LEU A 78 -10.64 3.62 3.49
CA LEU A 78 -10.47 4.90 2.83
C LEU A 78 -9.20 4.80 1.98
N ALA A 79 -9.35 4.87 0.66
CA ALA A 79 -8.27 4.56 -0.28
C ALA A 79 -7.93 5.77 -1.15
N PRO A 80 -6.75 6.41 -0.96
CA PRO A 80 -6.29 7.50 -1.83
C PRO A 80 -6.20 7.10 -3.31
N GLN A 81 -5.92 5.82 -3.62
CA GLN A 81 -5.89 5.37 -5.02
C GLN A 81 -7.26 5.48 -5.72
N VAL A 82 -8.35 5.41 -4.95
CA VAL A 82 -9.71 5.52 -5.49
C VAL A 82 -10.24 6.96 -5.38
N ALA A 83 -10.00 7.62 -4.25
CA ALA A 83 -10.55 8.95 -3.94
C ALA A 83 -9.64 10.13 -4.31
N GLY A 84 -8.39 9.85 -4.69
CA GLY A 84 -7.33 10.81 -4.98
C GLY A 84 -6.60 11.33 -3.73
N ASP A 85 -5.40 11.89 -3.95
CA ASP A 85 -4.48 12.37 -2.90
C ASP A 85 -5.06 13.44 -1.97
N GLN A 86 -6.12 14.15 -2.41
CA GLN A 86 -6.79 15.15 -1.58
C GLN A 86 -7.44 14.53 -0.34
N LEU A 87 -7.71 13.21 -0.35
CA LEU A 87 -8.19 12.47 0.79
C LEU A 87 -7.21 12.56 1.97
N TYR A 88 -5.91 12.29 1.74
CA TYR A 88 -4.87 12.41 2.77
C TYR A 88 -4.84 13.83 3.33
N LYS A 89 -4.67 14.83 2.45
CA LYS A 89 -4.50 16.25 2.83
C LYS A 89 -5.65 16.78 3.66
N THR A 90 -6.89 16.45 3.28
CA THR A 90 -8.08 16.91 4.00
C THR A 90 -8.17 16.29 5.38
N ARG A 91 -7.89 14.99 5.48
CA ARG A 91 -8.06 14.25 6.73
C ARG A 91 -6.92 14.48 7.72
N SER A 92 -5.69 14.63 7.25
CA SER A 92 -4.56 15.02 8.10
C SER A 92 -4.72 16.43 8.65
N ALA A 93 -5.17 17.39 7.83
CA ALA A 93 -5.48 18.74 8.30
C ALA A 93 -6.64 18.78 9.31
N ALA A 94 -7.62 17.87 9.18
CA ALA A 94 -8.72 17.72 10.13
C ALA A 94 -8.34 16.93 11.40
N GLY A 95 -7.14 16.34 11.47
CA GLY A 95 -6.72 15.46 12.56
C GLY A 95 -7.53 14.15 12.66
N ASN A 96 -8.13 13.70 11.55
CA ASN A 96 -9.00 12.52 11.52
C ASN A 96 -8.71 11.66 10.28
N LEU A 97 -7.54 11.02 10.22
CA LEU A 97 -7.16 10.14 9.12
C LEU A 97 -7.96 8.83 9.13
N GLY A 98 -8.08 8.21 10.29
CA GLY A 98 -8.73 6.92 10.51
C GLY A 98 -8.28 6.33 11.84
N ASP A 99 -8.80 5.15 12.18
CA ASP A 99 -8.44 4.40 13.38
C ASP A 99 -7.18 3.55 13.16
N LEU A 100 -6.97 3.08 11.93
CA LEU A 100 -5.81 2.33 11.49
C LEU A 100 -5.25 2.96 10.20
N LEU A 101 -3.93 3.13 10.15
CA LEU A 101 -3.25 3.76 9.02
C LEU A 101 -2.27 2.77 8.38
N ILE A 102 -2.39 2.56 7.08
CA ILE A 102 -1.42 1.87 6.23
C ILE A 102 -0.89 2.95 5.29
N ILE A 103 0.29 3.48 5.62
CA ILE A 103 0.86 4.72 5.09
C ILE A 103 2.35 4.55 4.80
N ASP A 104 2.88 5.48 4.02
CA ASP A 104 4.30 5.49 3.66
C ASP A 104 5.15 6.08 4.80
N ASN A 105 6.45 5.78 4.80
CA ASN A 105 7.40 6.30 5.77
C ASN A 105 7.42 7.84 5.81
N SER A 106 7.29 8.51 4.67
CA SER A 106 7.24 9.97 4.59
C SER A 106 6.03 10.57 5.30
N GLN A 107 4.87 9.92 5.23
CA GLN A 107 3.68 10.35 5.96
C GLN A 107 3.84 10.09 7.46
N LEU A 108 4.51 9.00 7.84
CA LEU A 108 4.84 8.76 9.25
C LEU A 108 5.73 9.89 9.82
N GLU A 109 6.72 10.36 9.04
CA GLU A 109 7.56 11.51 9.40
C GLU A 109 6.75 12.80 9.62
N GLU A 110 5.69 13.02 8.84
CA GLU A 110 4.80 14.17 8.98
C GLU A 110 3.86 14.04 10.19
N LEU A 111 3.32 12.84 10.43
CA LEU A 111 2.21 12.63 11.37
C LEU A 111 2.66 12.44 12.82
N ILE A 112 3.88 11.91 13.06
CA ILE A 112 4.45 11.82 14.41
C ILE A 112 4.54 13.19 15.09
N PRO A 113 5.22 14.21 14.53
CA PRO A 113 5.34 15.52 15.18
C PRO A 113 4.01 16.28 15.26
N ALA A 114 3.04 15.94 14.39
CA ALA A 114 1.68 16.47 14.45
C ALA A 114 0.83 15.84 15.58
N GLY A 115 1.33 14.81 16.27
CA GLY A 115 0.62 14.11 17.33
C GLY A 115 -0.56 13.27 16.82
N LEU A 116 -0.55 12.88 15.54
CA LEU A 116 -1.62 12.13 14.89
C LEU A 116 -1.37 10.61 14.87
N ILE A 117 -0.24 10.15 15.41
CA ILE A 117 0.11 8.73 15.55
C ILE A 117 0.22 8.38 17.03
N MET A 118 -0.38 7.25 17.41
CA MET A 118 -0.35 6.75 18.78
C MET A 118 1.01 6.11 19.10
N ASP A 119 1.55 6.42 20.29
CA ASP A 119 2.68 5.68 20.87
C ASP A 119 2.22 4.26 21.26
N LEU A 120 2.77 3.25 20.60
CA LEU A 120 2.47 1.84 20.79
C LEU A 120 3.46 1.14 21.72
N THR A 121 4.50 1.82 22.23
CA THR A 121 5.64 1.22 22.94
C THR A 121 5.21 0.23 24.03
N ASP A 122 4.38 0.69 24.97
CA ASP A 122 3.87 -0.15 26.06
C ASP A 122 2.79 -1.13 25.57
N LYS A 123 2.04 -0.75 24.53
CA LYS A 123 0.93 -1.53 23.99
C LYS A 123 1.41 -2.80 23.30
N VAL A 124 2.56 -2.79 22.63
CA VAL A 124 3.08 -3.99 21.92
C VAL A 124 3.92 -4.89 22.81
N LYS A 125 4.67 -4.28 23.75
CA LYS A 125 5.63 -4.97 24.62
C LYS A 125 4.99 -6.05 25.49
N ASN A 126 3.76 -5.84 25.94
CA ASN A 126 3.06 -6.74 26.85
C ASN A 126 2.00 -7.61 26.14
N THR A 127 2.06 -7.74 24.81
CA THR A 127 1.10 -8.58 24.07
C THR A 127 1.62 -9.99 23.89
N LYS A 128 0.69 -10.95 23.85
CA LYS A 128 1.00 -12.36 23.56
C LYS A 128 1.64 -12.56 22.18
N TYR A 129 1.23 -11.80 21.17
CA TYR A 129 1.59 -12.06 19.77
C TYR A 129 2.59 -11.08 19.18
N LEU A 130 2.65 -9.82 19.65
CA LEU A 130 3.51 -8.79 19.07
C LEU A 130 4.81 -8.57 19.84
N SER A 131 4.87 -8.93 21.13
CA SER A 131 6.06 -8.70 21.98
C SER A 131 7.34 -9.31 21.42
N GLN A 132 7.24 -10.48 20.79
CA GLN A 132 8.36 -11.18 20.16
C GLN A 132 9.03 -10.40 19.00
N TYR A 133 8.33 -9.43 18.41
CA TYR A 133 8.82 -8.65 17.26
C TYR A 133 9.37 -7.27 17.66
N VAL A 134 9.28 -6.90 18.93
CA VAL A 134 9.67 -5.57 19.42
C VAL A 134 11.14 -5.28 19.13
N ASP A 135 12.05 -6.17 19.52
CA ASP A 135 13.49 -5.91 19.44
C ASP A 135 14.05 -6.12 18.03
N ASN A 136 13.48 -7.04 17.26
CA ASN A 136 14.02 -7.40 15.94
C ASN A 136 13.37 -6.64 14.77
N HIS A 137 12.15 -6.11 14.94
CA HIS A 137 11.42 -5.46 13.85
C HIS A 137 10.95 -4.05 14.22
N PHE A 138 10.22 -3.90 15.31
CA PHE A 138 9.54 -2.64 15.60
C PHE A 138 10.52 -1.54 16.01
N LYS A 139 11.44 -1.81 16.95
CA LYS A 139 12.45 -0.82 17.35
C LYS A 139 13.38 -0.44 16.19
N PRO A 140 14.02 -1.38 15.46
CA PRO A 140 14.91 -1.00 14.35
C PRO A 140 14.21 -0.18 13.27
N PHE A 141 12.96 -0.49 12.95
CA PHE A 141 12.18 0.31 12.02
C PHE A 141 11.94 1.74 12.54
N ASN A 142 11.51 1.89 13.79
CA ASN A 142 11.18 3.22 14.34
C ASN A 142 12.42 4.08 14.64
N GLU A 143 13.59 3.47 14.85
CA GLU A 143 14.88 4.18 15.01
C GLU A 143 15.31 4.93 13.73
N ALA A 144 14.83 4.51 12.55
CA ALA A 144 15.10 5.21 11.29
C ALA A 144 14.47 6.62 11.22
N PHE A 145 13.57 6.94 12.15
CA PHE A 145 12.85 8.22 12.24
C PHE A 145 13.41 9.14 13.33
N ASP A 146 14.71 9.03 13.65
CA ASP A 146 15.41 9.72 14.75
C ASP A 146 15.12 11.23 14.86
N LYS A 147 14.97 11.92 13.73
CA LYS A 147 14.66 13.38 13.69
C LYS A 147 13.30 13.72 14.28
N VAL A 148 12.30 12.86 14.10
CA VAL A 148 10.92 13.08 14.54
C VAL A 148 10.54 12.19 15.73
N ASN A 149 11.36 11.19 16.04
CA ASN A 149 11.21 10.24 17.13
C ASN A 149 12.54 10.07 17.90
N PRO A 150 13.06 11.14 18.54
CA PRO A 150 14.36 11.10 19.21
C PRO A 150 14.40 10.16 20.43
N ASP A 151 13.24 9.84 20.99
CA ASP A 151 13.11 8.94 22.15
C ASP A 151 13.02 7.45 21.75
N GLY A 152 13.04 7.14 20.45
CA GLY A 152 13.01 5.75 19.95
C GLY A 152 11.72 4.99 20.31
N LYS A 153 10.58 5.70 20.37
CA LYS A 153 9.27 5.11 20.64
C LYS A 153 8.79 4.27 19.45
N ILE A 154 7.84 3.37 19.69
CA ILE A 154 7.23 2.56 18.63
C ILE A 154 5.95 3.26 18.17
N TYR A 155 6.00 3.96 17.04
CA TYR A 155 4.85 4.64 16.43
C TYR A 155 4.20 3.84 15.29
N ALA A 156 4.96 2.95 14.64
CA ALA A 156 4.45 2.13 13.54
C ALA A 156 5.01 0.72 13.57
N LEU A 157 4.29 -0.19 12.90
CA LEU A 157 4.69 -1.58 12.73
C LEU A 157 5.01 -1.80 11.24
N PRO A 158 6.24 -2.20 10.86
CA PRO A 158 6.59 -2.43 9.47
C PRO A 158 5.84 -3.63 8.89
N THR A 159 5.48 -3.51 7.62
CA THR A 159 4.98 -4.61 6.79
C THR A 159 6.14 -5.27 6.04
N PHE A 160 5.88 -6.43 5.41
CA PHE A 160 6.87 -7.16 4.61
C PHE A 160 8.16 -7.51 5.37
N THR A 161 8.05 -7.86 6.65
CA THR A 161 9.18 -8.30 7.48
C THR A 161 9.35 -9.82 7.43
N ALA A 162 10.59 -10.27 7.56
CA ALA A 162 10.94 -11.68 7.67
C ALA A 162 11.81 -11.91 8.91
N ASP A 163 11.61 -13.03 9.60
CA ASP A 163 12.44 -13.43 10.76
C ASP A 163 13.80 -14.03 10.35
N THR A 164 14.18 -13.88 9.09
CA THR A 164 15.44 -14.35 8.50
C THR A 164 16.37 -13.17 8.24
N SER A 165 17.67 -13.47 8.05
CA SER A 165 18.63 -12.44 7.64
C SER A 165 18.23 -11.86 6.28
N PRO A 166 18.44 -10.54 6.03
CA PRO A 166 18.13 -9.90 4.74
C PRO A 166 18.92 -10.48 3.55
N THR A 167 19.96 -11.28 3.81
CA THR A 167 20.73 -11.97 2.76
C THR A 167 20.37 -13.46 2.65
N THR A 168 19.40 -13.94 3.42
CA THR A 168 18.91 -15.32 3.36
C THR A 168 17.66 -15.37 2.51
N PHE A 169 17.69 -16.15 1.43
CA PHE A 169 16.51 -16.40 0.62
C PHE A 169 15.50 -17.24 1.43
N SER A 170 14.32 -16.68 1.70
CA SER A 170 13.25 -17.32 2.48
C SER A 170 11.90 -17.40 1.77
N GLU A 171 11.79 -16.81 0.58
CA GLU A 171 10.56 -16.81 -0.21
C GLU A 171 10.33 -18.17 -0.88
N ASP A 172 9.12 -18.71 -0.79
CA ASP A 172 8.74 -19.97 -1.44
C ASP A 172 7.81 -19.77 -2.65
N GLN A 173 7.26 -18.56 -2.82
CA GLN A 173 6.45 -18.15 -3.96
C GLN A 173 7.10 -16.98 -4.70
N PRO A 174 7.10 -16.98 -6.05
CA PRO A 174 7.52 -15.82 -6.80
C PRO A 174 6.51 -14.68 -6.59
N TYR A 175 7.00 -13.49 -6.23
CA TYR A 175 6.17 -12.29 -6.08
C TYR A 175 5.43 -11.92 -7.37
N SER A 176 6.08 -12.12 -8.53
CA SER A 176 5.52 -11.84 -9.85
C SER A 176 5.90 -12.95 -10.83
N SER A 177 4.95 -13.34 -11.68
CA SER A 177 5.12 -14.37 -12.71
C SER A 177 4.13 -14.14 -13.86
N PRO A 178 4.41 -14.64 -15.08
CA PRO A 178 3.43 -14.57 -16.16
C PRO A 178 2.29 -15.55 -15.87
N ILE A 179 1.06 -15.05 -15.74
CA ILE A 179 -0.13 -15.86 -15.51
C ILE A 179 -0.90 -15.99 -16.83
N LEU A 180 -1.09 -17.22 -17.31
CA LEU A 180 -1.79 -17.54 -18.55
C LEU A 180 -2.96 -18.48 -18.27
N PRO A 181 -4.12 -18.33 -18.96
CA PRO A 181 -5.17 -19.34 -18.92
C PRO A 181 -4.66 -20.69 -19.41
N TRP A 182 -4.63 -21.68 -18.52
CA TRP A 182 -4.02 -22.99 -18.78
C TRP A 182 -4.67 -23.71 -19.98
N ASP A 183 -5.98 -23.59 -20.13
CA ASP A 183 -6.74 -24.16 -21.24
C ASP A 183 -6.30 -23.59 -22.60
N TYR A 184 -6.03 -22.29 -22.68
CA TYR A 184 -5.56 -21.64 -23.91
C TYR A 184 -4.11 -22.00 -24.21
N TYR A 185 -3.25 -21.95 -23.20
CA TYR A 185 -1.83 -22.31 -23.33
C TYR A 185 -1.65 -23.78 -23.73
N LYS A 186 -2.36 -24.71 -23.09
CA LYS A 186 -2.41 -26.13 -23.48
C LYS A 186 -2.98 -26.29 -24.88
N GLY A 187 -4.01 -25.51 -25.22
CA GLY A 187 -4.64 -25.50 -26.54
C GLY A 187 -3.69 -25.19 -27.69
N VAL A 188 -2.65 -24.38 -27.47
CA VAL A 188 -1.61 -24.08 -28.48
C VAL A 188 -0.38 -24.99 -28.39
N GLY A 189 -0.48 -26.08 -27.61
CA GLY A 189 0.56 -27.11 -27.48
C GLY A 189 1.52 -26.92 -26.30
N ALA A 190 1.28 -25.95 -25.41
CA ALA A 190 2.09 -25.66 -24.23
C ALA A 190 3.61 -25.61 -24.51
N PRO A 191 4.08 -24.79 -25.48
CA PRO A 191 5.49 -24.75 -25.84
C PRO A 191 6.36 -24.25 -24.69
N LYS A 192 7.52 -24.86 -24.48
CA LYS A 192 8.48 -24.39 -23.46
C LYS A 192 8.84 -22.91 -23.69
N LEU A 193 8.76 -22.11 -22.64
CA LEU A 193 9.11 -20.68 -22.65
C LEU A 193 10.48 -20.49 -22.00
N ASN A 194 11.47 -20.00 -22.74
CA ASN A 194 12.83 -19.77 -22.20
C ASN A 194 13.13 -18.29 -21.97
N ASN A 195 12.34 -17.39 -22.55
CA ASN A 195 12.55 -15.95 -22.54
C ASN A 195 11.26 -15.20 -22.89
N LEU A 196 11.30 -13.86 -22.83
CA LEU A 196 10.18 -12.99 -23.15
C LEU A 196 9.76 -13.03 -24.63
N THR A 197 10.66 -13.35 -25.56
CA THR A 197 10.29 -13.52 -26.98
C THR A 197 9.43 -14.77 -27.18
N ASP A 198 9.78 -15.89 -26.53
CA ASP A 198 8.96 -17.10 -26.52
C ASP A 198 7.57 -16.81 -25.93
N LEU A 199 7.51 -15.98 -24.88
CA LEU A 199 6.25 -15.51 -24.29
C LEU A 199 5.40 -14.74 -25.31
N LEU A 200 5.95 -13.73 -26.01
CA LEU A 200 5.18 -13.00 -27.04
C LEU A 200 4.68 -13.92 -28.15
N ASN A 201 5.51 -14.87 -28.57
CA ASN A 201 5.16 -15.83 -29.61
C ASN A 201 4.00 -16.74 -29.20
N VAL A 202 3.99 -17.22 -27.95
CA VAL A 202 2.87 -18.06 -27.47
C VAL A 202 1.61 -17.24 -27.24
N LEU A 203 1.72 -16.02 -26.72
CA LEU A 203 0.60 -15.10 -26.56
C LEU A 203 -0.07 -14.79 -27.90
N LYS A 204 0.74 -14.61 -28.97
CA LYS A 204 0.20 -14.39 -30.31
C LYS A 204 -0.59 -15.60 -30.82
N LYS A 205 -0.04 -16.82 -30.67
CA LYS A 205 -0.75 -18.06 -31.03
C LYS A 205 -2.04 -18.23 -30.24
N MET A 206 -2.03 -17.88 -28.95
CA MET A 206 -3.21 -17.93 -28.10
C MET A 206 -4.27 -16.93 -28.58
N GLN A 207 -3.89 -15.68 -28.87
CA GLN A 207 -4.79 -14.66 -29.41
C GLN A 207 -5.42 -15.08 -30.74
N GLU A 208 -4.63 -15.65 -31.67
CA GLU A 208 -5.13 -16.10 -32.97
C GLU A 208 -6.13 -17.26 -32.85
N LYS A 209 -5.87 -18.19 -31.92
CA LYS A 209 -6.74 -19.35 -31.69
C LYS A 209 -7.98 -19.03 -30.85
N TYR A 210 -7.84 -18.11 -29.90
CA TYR A 210 -8.85 -17.71 -28.93
C TYR A 210 -9.02 -16.18 -28.94
N PRO A 211 -9.59 -15.59 -30.01
CA PRO A 211 -9.65 -14.15 -30.16
C PRO A 211 -10.72 -13.48 -29.29
N LYS A 212 -11.67 -14.26 -28.75
CA LYS A 212 -12.83 -13.77 -28.01
C LYS A 212 -13.23 -14.71 -26.89
N THR A 213 -13.79 -14.15 -25.82
CA THR A 213 -14.49 -14.88 -24.77
C THR A 213 -15.81 -15.49 -25.29
N PRO A 214 -16.44 -16.40 -24.53
CA PRO A 214 -17.74 -16.98 -24.91
C PRO A 214 -18.87 -15.95 -25.13
N ASP A 215 -18.84 -14.82 -24.43
CA ASP A 215 -19.77 -13.69 -24.58
C ASP A 215 -19.35 -12.72 -25.71
N GLY A 216 -18.29 -13.06 -26.47
CA GLY A 216 -17.90 -12.36 -27.69
C GLY A 216 -17.03 -11.12 -27.48
N LYS A 217 -16.57 -10.85 -26.26
CA LYS A 217 -15.62 -9.77 -25.97
C LYS A 217 -14.22 -10.13 -26.49
N PRO A 218 -13.45 -9.18 -27.03
CA PRO A 218 -12.07 -9.43 -27.45
C PRO A 218 -11.20 -9.93 -26.29
N ILE A 219 -10.29 -10.87 -26.59
CA ILE A 219 -9.24 -11.29 -25.66
C ILE A 219 -7.96 -10.50 -25.97
N VAL A 220 -7.41 -9.83 -24.95
CA VAL A 220 -6.19 -9.01 -25.01
C VAL A 220 -5.08 -9.65 -24.17
N PRO A 221 -4.02 -10.18 -24.80
CA PRO A 221 -3.02 -10.99 -24.10
C PRO A 221 -2.24 -10.30 -22.98
N ILE A 222 -2.04 -8.99 -23.07
CA ILE A 222 -1.32 -8.18 -22.08
C ILE A 222 -2.16 -6.93 -21.81
N THR A 223 -2.52 -6.72 -20.55
CA THR A 223 -3.25 -5.53 -20.11
C THR A 223 -2.43 -4.80 -19.05
N LEU A 224 -2.25 -3.49 -19.21
CA LEU A 224 -1.46 -2.64 -18.31
C LEU A 224 -2.37 -1.57 -17.70
N TRP A 225 -1.94 -0.97 -16.58
CA TRP A 225 -2.62 0.10 -15.87
C TRP A 225 -1.58 1.07 -15.30
N LYS A 226 -2.02 2.29 -14.93
CA LYS A 226 -1.14 3.37 -14.48
C LYS A 226 -1.22 3.69 -12.99
N ASP A 227 -2.13 3.05 -12.26
CA ASP A 227 -2.53 3.46 -10.90
C ASP A 227 -1.36 3.44 -9.91
N TRP A 228 -0.36 2.61 -10.20
CA TRP A 228 0.82 2.40 -9.35
C TRP A 228 2.08 3.02 -9.97
N ASP A 229 1.96 3.72 -11.09
CA ASP A 229 3.09 4.39 -11.73
C ASP A 229 3.63 5.48 -10.79
N GLY A 230 4.95 5.46 -10.59
CA GLY A 230 5.68 6.46 -9.82
C GLY A 230 6.65 7.22 -10.74
N GLY A 231 7.94 7.17 -10.41
CA GLY A 231 8.97 7.69 -11.33
C GLY A 231 9.18 6.90 -12.61
N GLY A 232 8.56 5.73 -12.72
CA GLY A 232 8.51 4.92 -13.91
C GLY A 232 7.19 4.13 -13.96
N MET A 233 6.96 3.44 -15.08
CA MET A 233 5.82 2.55 -15.24
C MET A 233 5.97 1.34 -14.32
N GLU A 234 5.00 1.09 -13.45
CA GLU A 234 5.07 0.00 -12.46
C GLU A 234 5.09 -1.37 -13.15
N ASN A 235 4.31 -1.50 -14.21
CA ASN A 235 4.30 -2.68 -15.08
C ASN A 235 5.70 -3.01 -15.66
N VAL A 236 6.54 -1.99 -15.91
CA VAL A 236 7.92 -2.16 -16.37
C VAL A 236 8.85 -2.51 -15.22
N ARG A 237 8.66 -1.88 -14.06
CA ARG A 237 9.42 -2.16 -12.83
C ARG A 237 9.32 -3.64 -12.48
N TRP A 238 8.12 -4.19 -12.35
CA TRP A 238 7.92 -5.59 -11.95
C TRP A 238 8.55 -6.62 -12.87
N LEU A 239 8.53 -6.40 -14.18
CA LEU A 239 9.23 -7.29 -15.11
C LEU A 239 10.76 -7.11 -15.05
N SER A 240 11.25 -5.93 -14.67
CA SER A 240 12.69 -5.71 -14.46
C SER A 240 13.21 -6.51 -13.27
N ASN A 241 12.38 -6.71 -12.22
CA ASN A 241 12.69 -7.55 -11.06
C ASN A 241 12.99 -9.00 -11.44
N TRP A 242 12.36 -9.53 -12.50
CA TRP A 242 12.64 -10.89 -13.00
C TRP A 242 14.08 -11.06 -13.49
N TYR A 243 14.76 -9.95 -13.78
CA TYR A 243 16.14 -9.92 -14.25
C TYR A 243 17.13 -9.39 -13.19
N GLY A 244 16.71 -9.36 -11.93
CA GLY A 244 17.54 -8.93 -10.81
C GLY A 244 17.79 -7.43 -10.76
N TYR A 245 16.81 -6.63 -11.17
CA TYR A 245 16.81 -5.18 -11.00
C TYR A 245 15.66 -4.79 -10.10
N GLU A 246 15.91 -3.98 -9.08
CA GLU A 246 14.88 -3.44 -8.20
C GLU A 246 14.86 -1.92 -8.33
N GLN A 247 13.69 -1.29 -8.28
CA GLN A 247 13.61 0.16 -8.09
C GLN A 247 13.23 0.40 -6.63
N PRO A 248 14.16 0.91 -5.80
CA PRO A 248 13.87 1.14 -4.39
C PRO A 248 12.67 2.08 -4.21
N ASP A 249 11.82 1.75 -3.25
CA ASP A 249 10.68 2.58 -2.89
C ASP A 249 11.11 4.02 -2.58
N GLY A 250 10.32 5.00 -3.03
CA GLY A 250 10.64 6.42 -2.90
C GLY A 250 11.66 6.96 -3.91
N THR A 251 12.19 6.12 -4.80
CA THR A 251 13.06 6.58 -5.90
C THR A 251 12.29 6.69 -7.21
N SER A 252 12.61 7.69 -8.02
CA SER A 252 11.89 7.96 -9.27
C SER A 252 12.74 7.92 -10.53
N THR A 253 14.06 7.76 -10.41
CA THR A 253 14.98 7.98 -11.54
C THR A 253 16.05 6.90 -11.68
N LEU A 254 16.09 5.91 -10.79
CA LEU A 254 17.12 4.88 -10.73
C LEU A 254 16.54 3.50 -10.44
N GLN A 255 17.33 2.47 -10.73
CA GLN A 255 17.16 1.09 -10.31
C GLN A 255 18.49 0.59 -9.74
N LEU A 256 18.46 -0.44 -8.90
CA LEU A 256 19.60 -1.19 -8.41
C LEU A 256 19.66 -2.53 -9.12
N ASN A 257 20.84 -2.94 -9.59
CA ASN A 257 21.01 -4.32 -10.06
C ASN A 257 21.31 -5.26 -8.88
N ALA A 258 21.35 -6.57 -9.14
CA ALA A 258 21.64 -7.61 -8.13
C ALA A 258 23.04 -7.50 -7.48
N LYS A 259 23.95 -6.67 -8.01
CA LYS A 259 25.25 -6.37 -7.39
C LYS A 259 25.20 -5.12 -6.49
N GLY A 260 24.10 -4.39 -6.49
CA GLY A 260 23.92 -3.13 -5.78
C GLY A 260 24.34 -1.89 -6.59
N ASP A 261 24.63 -2.01 -7.89
CA ASP A 261 24.99 -0.85 -8.70
C ASP A 261 23.75 0.01 -8.97
N ILE A 262 23.88 1.32 -8.77
CA ILE A 262 22.85 2.32 -9.14
C ILE A 262 22.89 2.55 -10.64
N VAL A 263 21.76 2.30 -11.31
CA VAL A 263 21.59 2.48 -12.75
C VAL A 263 20.44 3.47 -13.01
N PRO A 264 20.64 4.57 -13.73
CA PRO A 264 19.54 5.44 -14.12
C PRO A 264 18.49 4.71 -14.97
N LEU A 265 17.19 4.98 -14.75
CA LEU A 265 16.12 4.38 -15.56
C LEU A 265 16.24 4.74 -17.05
N ILE A 266 16.76 5.94 -17.34
CA ILE A 266 16.94 6.45 -18.69
C ILE A 266 18.26 6.02 -19.34
N ASP A 267 19.09 5.23 -18.68
CA ASP A 267 20.30 4.68 -19.28
C ASP A 267 19.92 3.70 -20.42
N ASP A 268 20.68 3.71 -21.53
CA ASP A 268 20.43 2.84 -22.68
C ASP A 268 20.57 1.35 -22.36
N ASN A 269 21.38 1.02 -21.34
CA ASN A 269 21.59 -0.34 -20.88
C ASN A 269 20.71 -0.73 -19.70
N SER A 270 19.85 0.18 -19.22
CA SER A 270 18.90 -0.06 -18.14
C SER A 270 17.98 -1.25 -18.44
N MET A 271 17.67 -2.05 -17.42
CA MET A 271 16.63 -3.08 -17.57
C MET A 271 15.27 -2.46 -17.89
N TYR A 272 14.94 -1.34 -17.26
CA TYR A 272 13.77 -0.54 -17.57
C TYR A 272 13.57 -0.30 -19.09
N LYS A 273 14.57 0.20 -19.82
CA LYS A 273 14.46 0.37 -21.29
C LYS A 273 14.33 -0.95 -22.06
N LYS A 274 14.99 -2.02 -21.61
CA LYS A 274 14.84 -3.35 -22.24
C LYS A 274 13.41 -3.88 -22.10
N ILE A 275 12.79 -3.71 -20.94
CA ILE A 275 11.39 -4.09 -20.72
C ILE A 275 10.42 -3.16 -21.46
N LEU A 276 10.70 -1.86 -21.55
CA LEU A 276 9.95 -0.96 -22.44
C LEU A 276 10.01 -1.41 -23.90
N GLN A 277 11.18 -1.84 -24.38
CA GLN A 277 11.32 -2.37 -25.73
C GLN A 277 10.50 -3.65 -25.92
N PHE A 278 10.43 -4.52 -24.91
CA PHE A 278 9.54 -5.69 -24.92
C PHE A 278 8.07 -5.30 -25.06
N TYR A 279 7.57 -4.35 -24.25
CA TYR A 279 6.19 -3.89 -24.35
C TYR A 279 5.91 -3.15 -25.66
N PHE A 280 6.88 -2.39 -26.18
CA PHE A 280 6.77 -1.79 -27.50
C PHE A 280 6.60 -2.86 -28.58
N THR A 281 7.43 -3.91 -28.58
CA THR A 281 7.32 -5.03 -29.51
C THR A 281 5.97 -5.75 -29.37
N ALA A 282 5.51 -5.99 -28.13
CA ALA A 282 4.20 -6.57 -27.88
C ALA A 282 3.06 -5.71 -28.47
N ASN A 283 3.17 -4.38 -28.35
CA ASN A 283 2.20 -3.45 -28.92
C ASN A 283 2.20 -3.52 -30.45
N GLN A 284 3.37 -3.57 -31.10
CA GLN A 284 3.48 -3.74 -32.55
C GLN A 284 2.87 -5.07 -33.04
N MET A 285 2.84 -6.10 -32.19
CA MET A 285 2.19 -7.39 -32.48
C MET A 285 0.67 -7.40 -32.24
N GLY A 286 0.11 -6.30 -31.71
CA GLY A 286 -1.29 -6.19 -31.31
C GLY A 286 -1.64 -6.99 -30.05
N LEU A 287 -0.67 -7.21 -29.16
CA LEU A 287 -0.84 -7.99 -27.93
C LEU A 287 -1.17 -7.14 -26.70
N ILE A 288 -0.91 -5.83 -26.76
CA ILE A 288 -1.25 -4.89 -25.69
C ILE A 288 -2.70 -4.45 -25.83
N ASP A 289 -3.41 -4.48 -24.72
CA ASP A 289 -4.74 -3.93 -24.56
C ASP A 289 -4.77 -2.43 -24.93
N PRO A 290 -5.58 -2.01 -25.93
CA PRO A 290 -5.67 -0.61 -26.33
C PRO A 290 -6.08 0.34 -25.21
N ASP A 291 -6.77 -0.15 -24.18
CA ASP A 291 -7.21 0.66 -23.05
C ASP A 291 -6.08 0.96 -22.06
N SER A 292 -4.91 0.30 -22.18
CA SER A 292 -3.82 0.32 -21.20
C SER A 292 -3.35 1.71 -20.78
N ALA A 293 -3.39 2.69 -21.68
CA ALA A 293 -2.97 4.07 -21.38
C ALA A 293 -4.00 4.85 -20.54
N SER A 294 -5.23 4.36 -20.42
CA SER A 294 -6.36 5.10 -19.86
C SER A 294 -7.16 4.35 -18.79
N GLN A 295 -6.98 3.04 -18.67
CA GLN A 295 -7.68 2.23 -17.68
C GLN A 295 -6.98 2.23 -16.31
N ASP A 296 -7.79 1.88 -15.32
CA ASP A 296 -7.38 1.71 -13.93
C ASP A 296 -7.25 0.21 -13.57
N TRP A 297 -6.76 -0.07 -12.36
CA TRP A 297 -6.65 -1.44 -11.87
C TRP A 297 -8.01 -2.16 -11.79
N ASN A 298 -9.10 -1.43 -11.51
CA ASN A 298 -10.44 -2.01 -11.44
C ASN A 298 -10.86 -2.63 -12.77
N LYS A 299 -10.64 -1.93 -13.89
CA LYS A 299 -10.89 -2.48 -15.23
C LYS A 299 -10.01 -3.67 -15.56
N VAL A 300 -8.73 -3.62 -15.17
CA VAL A 300 -7.81 -4.76 -15.34
C VAL A 300 -8.29 -5.97 -14.55
N SER A 301 -8.67 -5.79 -13.28
CA SER A 301 -9.19 -6.86 -12.42
C SER A 301 -10.49 -7.48 -12.98
N GLU A 302 -11.36 -6.67 -13.57
CA GLU A 302 -12.56 -7.15 -14.26
C GLU A 302 -12.19 -8.03 -15.47
N LYS A 303 -11.22 -7.60 -16.29
CA LYS A 303 -10.73 -8.37 -17.46
C LYS A 303 -10.14 -9.71 -17.03
N LEU A 304 -9.28 -9.71 -16.00
CA LEU A 304 -8.69 -10.93 -15.44
C LEU A 304 -9.75 -11.91 -14.92
N THR A 305 -10.76 -11.42 -14.20
CA THR A 305 -11.87 -12.24 -13.67
C THR A 305 -12.67 -12.89 -14.80
N ASN A 306 -12.84 -12.17 -15.92
CA ASN A 306 -13.62 -12.61 -17.06
C ASN A 306 -12.82 -13.39 -18.11
N LYS A 307 -11.52 -13.65 -17.89
CA LYS A 307 -10.59 -14.25 -18.88
C LYS A 307 -10.54 -13.47 -20.21
N GLN A 308 -10.57 -12.14 -20.14
CA GLN A 308 -10.41 -11.22 -21.27
C GLN A 308 -8.95 -10.81 -21.43
#